data_AF-A0A7J4UK47-F1
#
_entry.id   AF-A0A7J4UK47-F1
#
_cell.length_a   1.000
_cell.length_b   1.000
_cell.length_c   1.000
_cell.angle_alpha   90.00
_cell.angle_beta   90.00
_cell.angle_gamma   90.00
#
_symmetry.space_group_name_H-M   'P 1'
#
loop_
_entity.id
_entity.type
_entity.pdbx_description
1 polymer ?
#
loop_
_entity_poly.entity_id
_entity_poly.type
_entity_poly.pdbx_seq_one_letter_code
_entity_poly.pdbx_strand_id
1 'polypeptide(L)'
;KEYFQIAGRAGRRGMDKVGYVVSMIHRPTFNYTEIKRLTSKDIEPIKSQFKLSVNTILNLVDQHSDEEIEHILRLSFFSYQKFGKEYASVPTKKLMARYNSVCKKLNKLGFIDGHTLSDKGRFSSKIFADEITMGEIFATDFMRDLSVYQILLILAALAYEPRRMNKFKKTFGNKELTDLVTKIKRHPYLSREKKFENLKLVTVFIKPVYDGKTMFDVLALTNLLEGDLIRVYGQIIDKAGQVKKATGDFTVRDTMKDCEGIVKKALEGVYDFG
;
A
#
# COMPACT_ATOMS: atom_id res chain seq x y z
N LYS A 1 -6.22 23.04 -8.36
CA LYS A 1 -6.49 21.76 -9.05
C LYS A 1 -7.94 21.28 -8.96
N GLU A 2 -8.46 20.89 -7.79
CA GLU A 2 -9.80 20.25 -7.71
C GLU A 2 -10.96 21.15 -8.17
N TYR A 3 -10.99 22.42 -7.77
CA TYR A 3 -12.08 23.34 -8.13
C TYR A 3 -12.24 23.49 -9.65
N PHE A 4 -11.16 23.80 -10.38
CA PHE A 4 -11.20 23.96 -11.84
C PHE A 4 -11.50 22.66 -12.57
N GLN A 5 -11.08 21.49 -12.05
CA GLN A 5 -11.42 20.19 -12.63
C GLN A 5 -12.92 19.87 -12.50
N ILE A 6 -13.55 20.24 -11.40
CA ILE A 6 -15.00 20.04 -11.18
C ILE A 6 -15.80 21.09 -11.96
N ALA A 7 -15.45 22.36 -11.83
CA ALA A 7 -16.08 23.48 -12.51
C ALA A 7 -16.01 23.38 -14.04
N GLY A 8 -14.89 22.90 -14.57
CA GLY A 8 -14.67 22.74 -16.01
C GLY A 8 -15.58 21.71 -16.69
N ARG A 9 -16.29 20.85 -15.93
CA ARG A 9 -17.26 19.89 -16.46
C ARG A 9 -18.66 20.47 -16.66
N ALA A 10 -18.92 21.70 -16.19
CA ALA A 10 -20.27 22.28 -16.16
C ALA A 10 -20.84 22.68 -17.53
N GLY A 11 -20.02 22.80 -18.58
CA GLY A 11 -20.47 23.16 -19.93
C GLY A 11 -20.40 21.98 -20.89
N ARG A 12 -21.50 21.64 -21.56
CA ARG A 12 -21.52 20.59 -22.58
C ARG A 12 -21.19 21.17 -23.95
N ARG A 13 -20.11 20.67 -24.55
CA ARG A 13 -19.60 21.13 -25.84
C ARG A 13 -20.66 21.00 -26.94
N GLY A 14 -20.95 22.10 -27.62
CA GLY A 14 -21.91 22.15 -28.73
C GLY A 14 -23.39 22.30 -28.32
N MET A 15 -23.72 22.20 -27.03
CA MET A 15 -25.08 22.39 -26.52
C MET A 15 -25.22 23.67 -25.69
N ASP A 16 -24.26 23.93 -24.80
CA ASP A 16 -24.36 25.05 -23.86
C ASP A 16 -23.45 26.21 -24.33
N LYS A 17 -23.99 27.43 -24.37
CA LYS A 17 -23.20 28.66 -24.67
C LYS A 17 -22.30 29.07 -23.51
N VAL A 18 -22.71 28.76 -22.28
CA VAL A 18 -22.00 29.04 -21.03
C VAL A 18 -22.22 27.90 -20.04
N GLY A 19 -21.22 27.55 -19.25
CA GLY A 19 -21.35 26.62 -18.13
C GLY A 19 -21.53 27.38 -16.82
N TYR A 20 -22.61 27.10 -16.09
CA TYR A 20 -22.85 27.72 -14.78
C TYR A 20 -22.24 26.87 -13.66
N VAL A 21 -21.48 27.51 -12.78
CA VAL A 21 -20.86 26.88 -11.62
C VAL A 21 -21.37 27.58 -10.37
N VAL A 22 -21.97 26.82 -9.46
CA VAL A 22 -22.52 27.33 -8.20
C VAL A 22 -21.71 26.80 -7.04
N SER A 23 -21.16 27.70 -6.22
CA SER A 23 -20.38 27.36 -5.04
C SER A 23 -21.15 27.74 -3.78
N MET A 24 -21.49 26.75 -2.96
CA MET A 24 -22.11 26.99 -1.66
C MET A 24 -21.04 27.39 -0.65
N ILE A 25 -21.24 28.53 0.02
CA ILE A 25 -20.28 29.03 1.01
C ILE A 25 -20.96 29.20 2.36
N HIS A 26 -20.40 28.57 3.38
CA HIS A 26 -20.85 28.72 4.76
C HIS A 26 -20.35 30.06 5.34
N ARG A 27 -21.29 30.99 5.58
CA ARG A 27 -20.99 32.40 5.95
C ARG A 27 -20.10 32.57 7.19
N PRO A 28 -20.30 31.84 8.30
CA PRO A 28 -19.45 31.99 9.49
C PRO A 28 -17.96 31.71 9.25
N THR A 29 -17.63 30.90 8.26
CA THR A 29 -16.27 30.50 7.88
C THR A 29 -15.79 31.18 6.59
N PHE A 30 -16.47 32.25 6.15
CA PHE A 30 -16.16 32.92 4.90
C PHE A 30 -14.80 33.65 4.97
N ASN A 31 -13.87 33.24 4.11
CA ASN A 31 -12.60 33.93 3.90
C ASN A 31 -12.47 34.35 2.43
N TYR A 32 -12.68 35.64 2.16
CA TYR A 32 -12.62 36.19 0.80
C TYR A 32 -11.28 35.91 0.11
N THR A 33 -10.16 36.04 0.84
CA THR A 33 -8.81 35.85 0.29
C THR A 33 -8.59 34.42 -0.19
N GLU A 34 -9.09 33.44 0.57
CA GLU A 34 -8.97 32.02 0.24
C GLU A 34 -9.82 31.65 -0.98
N ILE A 35 -11.06 32.16 -1.04
CA ILE A 35 -11.96 31.94 -2.19
C ILE A 35 -11.41 32.61 -3.45
N LYS A 36 -10.93 33.85 -3.35
CA LYS A 36 -10.28 34.54 -4.46
C LYS A 36 -9.06 33.74 -4.95
N ARG A 37 -8.25 33.19 -4.03
CA ARG A 37 -7.13 32.33 -4.40
C ARG A 37 -7.58 31.06 -5.13
N LEU A 38 -8.67 30.42 -4.67
CA LEU A 38 -9.21 29.22 -5.28
C LEU A 38 -9.76 29.47 -6.71
N THR A 39 -10.36 30.63 -6.95
CA THR A 39 -11.06 30.95 -8.21
C THR A 39 -10.22 31.73 -9.22
N SER A 40 -9.07 32.31 -8.83
CA SER A 40 -8.31 33.21 -9.70
C SER A 40 -7.58 32.48 -10.85
N LYS A 41 -6.63 31.60 -10.55
CA LYS A 41 -5.87 30.83 -11.56
C LYS A 41 -5.28 29.57 -10.94
N ASP A 42 -5.33 28.44 -11.66
CA ASP A 42 -4.64 27.21 -11.28
C ASP A 42 -3.17 27.27 -11.74
N ILE A 43 -2.27 27.74 -10.87
CA ILE A 43 -0.83 27.91 -11.17
C ILE A 43 0.01 26.90 -10.37
N GLU A 44 -0.59 25.83 -9.81
CA GLU A 44 0.18 24.88 -9.03
C GLU A 44 1.17 24.10 -9.91
N PRO A 45 2.48 24.21 -9.64
CA PRO A 45 3.48 23.54 -10.47
C PRO A 45 3.33 22.02 -10.37
N ILE A 46 3.69 21.33 -11.44
CA ILE A 46 3.81 19.86 -11.43
C ILE A 46 4.92 19.52 -10.43
N LYS A 47 4.63 18.67 -9.44
CA LYS A 47 5.61 18.18 -8.46
C LYS A 47 5.93 16.73 -8.75
N SER A 48 7.21 16.39 -8.74
CA SER A 48 7.70 15.02 -8.88
C SER A 48 7.09 14.12 -7.82
N GLN A 49 6.54 12.99 -8.24
CA GLN A 49 6.06 11.92 -7.36
C GLN A 49 7.09 10.81 -7.19
N PHE A 50 8.29 10.97 -7.77
CA PHE A 50 9.35 9.97 -7.65
C PHE A 50 9.76 9.80 -6.19
N LYS A 51 9.72 8.55 -5.72
CA LYS A 51 10.11 8.16 -4.38
C LYS A 51 11.05 6.96 -4.47
N LEU A 52 12.11 7.01 -3.68
CA LEU A 52 12.98 5.85 -3.45
C LEU A 52 12.29 4.92 -2.43
N SER A 53 11.31 4.14 -2.91
CA SER A 53 10.72 3.03 -2.17
C SER A 53 11.68 1.84 -2.13
N VAL A 54 11.35 0.83 -1.33
CA VAL A 54 12.16 -0.39 -1.25
C VAL A 54 12.11 -1.13 -2.57
N ASN A 55 10.93 -1.24 -3.19
CA ASN A 55 10.77 -1.83 -4.52
C ASN A 55 11.71 -1.20 -5.56
N THR A 56 11.69 0.14 -5.67
CA THR A 56 12.53 0.87 -6.64
C THR A 56 14.01 0.56 -6.42
N ILE A 57 14.45 0.53 -5.16
CA ILE A 57 15.85 0.29 -4.84
C ILE A 57 16.26 -1.14 -5.16
N LEU A 58 15.42 -2.13 -4.84
CA LEU A 58 15.71 -3.53 -5.19
C LEU A 58 15.80 -3.70 -6.71
N ASN A 59 14.90 -3.10 -7.48
CA ASN A 59 14.96 -3.15 -8.94
C ASN A 59 16.18 -2.42 -9.52
N LEU A 60 16.58 -1.30 -8.92
CA LEU A 60 17.81 -0.60 -9.31
C LEU A 60 19.04 -1.48 -9.10
N VAL A 61 19.16 -2.11 -7.93
CA VAL A 61 20.28 -3.02 -7.61
C VAL A 61 20.31 -4.25 -8.52
N ASP A 62 19.15 -4.75 -8.94
CA ASP A 62 19.05 -5.95 -9.78
C ASP A 62 19.41 -5.70 -11.25
N GLN A 63 19.18 -4.48 -11.75
CA GLN A 63 19.21 -4.19 -13.20
C GLN A 63 20.28 -3.21 -13.64
N HIS A 64 20.93 -2.50 -12.70
CA HIS A 64 21.82 -1.38 -13.03
C HIS A 64 23.13 -1.40 -12.25
N SER A 65 24.19 -0.86 -12.87
CA SER A 65 25.46 -0.60 -12.18
C SER A 65 25.35 0.61 -11.24
N ASP A 66 26.30 0.75 -10.30
CA ASP A 66 26.31 1.90 -9.37
C ASP A 66 26.39 3.24 -10.12
N GLU A 67 27.10 3.30 -11.24
CA GLU A 67 27.19 4.49 -12.11
C GLU A 67 25.85 4.80 -12.79
N GLU A 68 25.17 3.78 -13.31
CA GLU A 68 23.85 3.94 -13.94
C GLU A 68 22.79 4.39 -12.93
N ILE A 69 22.79 3.82 -11.73
CA ILE A 69 21.89 4.21 -10.65
C ILE A 69 22.12 5.67 -10.28
N GLU A 70 23.38 6.08 -10.13
CA GLU A 70 23.76 7.46 -9.86
C GLU A 70 23.24 8.40 -10.94
N HIS A 71 23.40 8.02 -12.21
CA HIS A 71 22.92 8.76 -13.36
C HIS A 71 21.39 8.90 -13.38
N ILE A 72 20.65 7.81 -13.17
CA ILE A 72 19.18 7.79 -13.11
C ILE A 72 18.68 8.73 -12.00
N LEU A 73 19.26 8.64 -10.80
CA LEU A 73 18.86 9.47 -9.69
C LEU A 73 19.19 10.93 -9.93
N ARG A 74 20.33 11.24 -10.57
CA ARG A 74 20.75 12.59 -10.93
C ARG A 74 19.78 13.23 -11.92
N LEU A 75 19.43 12.52 -12.99
CA LEU A 75 18.54 13.04 -14.04
C LEU A 75 17.05 12.98 -13.67
N SER A 76 16.69 12.43 -12.51
CA SER A 76 15.29 12.39 -12.08
C SER A 76 14.69 13.80 -11.93
N PHE A 77 13.41 13.95 -12.31
CA PHE A 77 12.68 15.21 -12.10
C PHE A 77 12.63 15.62 -10.63
N PHE A 78 12.70 14.65 -9.70
CA PHE A 78 12.83 14.93 -8.27
C PHE A 78 14.13 15.68 -7.95
N SER A 79 15.26 15.24 -8.50
CA SER A 79 16.56 15.90 -8.31
C SER A 79 16.55 17.32 -8.89
N TYR A 80 15.99 17.51 -10.08
CA TYR A 80 15.82 18.84 -10.66
C TYR A 80 15.00 19.78 -9.76
N GLN A 81 13.87 19.30 -9.22
CA GLN A 81 13.05 20.12 -8.34
C GLN A 81 13.66 20.37 -6.96
N LYS A 82 14.46 19.43 -6.45
CA LYS A 82 15.10 19.54 -5.14
C LYS A 82 16.34 20.43 -5.15
N PHE A 83 17.13 20.37 -6.22
CA PHE A 83 18.43 21.05 -6.33
C PHE A 83 18.45 22.19 -7.35
N GLY A 84 17.37 22.39 -8.10
CA GLY A 84 17.25 23.45 -9.10
C GLY A 84 18.11 23.18 -10.34
N LYS A 85 18.50 24.25 -11.04
CA LYS A 85 19.30 24.18 -12.26
C LYS A 85 20.69 23.55 -12.06
N GLU A 86 21.21 23.58 -10.83
CA GLU A 86 22.53 23.05 -10.47
C GLU A 86 22.50 21.56 -10.08
N TYR A 87 21.38 20.86 -10.28
CA TYR A 87 21.24 19.45 -9.94
C TYR A 87 22.35 18.56 -10.51
N ALA A 88 22.86 18.90 -11.70
CA ALA A 88 23.96 18.19 -12.36
C ALA A 88 25.26 18.23 -11.55
N SER A 89 25.53 19.34 -10.87
CA SER A 89 26.76 19.57 -10.09
C SER A 89 26.67 19.09 -8.63
N VAL A 90 25.52 18.53 -8.22
CA VAL A 90 25.33 18.07 -6.84
C VAL A 90 26.32 16.94 -6.53
N PRO A 91 27.06 17.00 -5.40
CA PRO A 91 27.97 15.93 -5.03
C PRO A 91 27.26 14.58 -4.93
N THR A 92 27.81 13.54 -5.57
CA THR A 92 27.25 12.18 -5.61
C THR A 92 26.90 11.65 -4.22
N LYS A 93 27.76 11.91 -3.22
CA LYS A 93 27.49 11.54 -1.82
C LYS A 93 26.16 12.08 -1.28
N LYS A 94 25.80 13.32 -1.64
CA LYS A 94 24.56 13.96 -1.20
C LYS A 94 23.34 13.44 -1.97
N LEU A 95 23.49 13.23 -3.27
CA LEU A 95 22.45 12.65 -4.13
C LEU A 95 22.09 11.23 -3.69
N MET A 96 23.11 10.40 -3.47
CA MET A 96 23.00 8.97 -3.15
C MET A 96 22.71 8.68 -1.68
N ALA A 97 22.73 9.68 -0.79
CA ALA A 97 22.61 9.47 0.67
C ALA A 97 21.38 8.64 1.07
N ARG A 98 20.22 8.91 0.46
CA ARG A 98 18.98 8.17 0.74
C ARG A 98 19.05 6.73 0.22
N TYR A 99 19.51 6.55 -1.01
CA TYR A 99 19.71 5.24 -1.65
C TYR A 99 20.64 4.38 -0.79
N ASN A 100 21.85 4.87 -0.48
CA ASN A 100 22.85 4.17 0.32
C ASN A 100 22.34 3.80 1.72
N SER A 101 21.58 4.69 2.37
CA SER A 101 20.98 4.42 3.68
C SER A 101 19.99 3.25 3.64
N VAL A 102 19.18 3.16 2.58
CA VAL A 102 18.23 2.06 2.42
C VAL A 102 18.94 0.79 2.01
N CYS A 103 19.91 0.82 1.08
CA CYS A 103 20.71 -0.35 0.73
C CYS A 103 21.41 -0.95 1.95
N LYS A 104 21.97 -0.11 2.83
CA LYS A 104 22.56 -0.56 4.11
C LYS A 104 21.53 -1.26 5.01
N LYS A 105 20.30 -0.74 5.08
CA LYS A 105 19.20 -1.39 5.83
C LYS A 105 18.82 -2.73 5.20
N LEU A 106 18.68 -2.78 3.87
CA LEU A 106 18.28 -3.98 3.14
C LEU A 106 19.35 -5.08 3.20
N ASN A 107 20.63 -4.72 3.13
CA ASN A 107 21.75 -5.64 3.35
C ASN A 107 21.69 -6.22 4.78
N LYS A 108 21.52 -5.38 5.81
CA LYS A 108 21.37 -5.85 7.21
C LYS A 108 20.19 -6.82 7.40
N LEU A 109 19.12 -6.68 6.60
CA LEU A 109 17.94 -7.54 6.66
C LEU A 109 18.01 -8.75 5.70
N GLY A 110 19.13 -8.92 4.99
CA GLY A 110 19.37 -10.05 4.08
C GLY A 110 18.62 -9.99 2.76
N PHE A 111 18.22 -8.80 2.29
CA PHE A 111 17.61 -8.61 0.96
C PHE A 111 18.65 -8.38 -0.14
N ILE A 112 19.81 -7.84 0.22
CA ILE A 112 20.91 -7.54 -0.69
C ILE A 112 22.15 -8.24 -0.13
N ASP A 113 22.91 -8.89 -1.01
CA ASP A 113 24.23 -9.43 -0.72
C ASP A 113 25.26 -8.76 -1.64
N GLY A 114 26.11 -7.91 -1.05
CA GLY A 114 27.00 -7.03 -1.80
C GLY A 114 26.25 -6.12 -2.78
N HIS A 115 26.44 -6.36 -4.08
CA HIS A 115 25.80 -5.64 -5.19
C HIS A 115 24.72 -6.47 -5.89
N THR A 116 24.26 -7.56 -5.29
CA THR A 116 23.27 -8.46 -5.89
C THR A 116 22.09 -8.69 -4.95
N LEU A 117 20.94 -9.06 -5.51
CA LEU A 117 19.79 -9.44 -4.70
C LEU A 117 19.94 -10.88 -4.16
N SER A 118 19.55 -11.07 -2.90
CA SER A 118 19.24 -12.42 -2.39
C SER A 118 17.90 -12.91 -2.94
N ASP A 119 17.52 -14.15 -2.67
CA ASP A 119 16.20 -14.67 -3.09
C ASP A 119 15.05 -13.91 -2.43
N LYS A 120 15.23 -13.52 -1.16
CA LYS A 120 14.33 -12.62 -0.44
C LYS A 120 14.27 -11.23 -1.09
N GLY A 121 15.41 -10.72 -1.58
CA GLY A 121 15.49 -9.50 -2.39
C GLY A 121 14.69 -9.60 -3.69
N ARG A 122 14.93 -10.67 -4.47
CA ARG A 122 14.23 -10.95 -5.73
C ARG A 122 12.74 -11.17 -5.56
N PHE A 123 12.31 -11.75 -4.45
CA PHE A 123 10.90 -11.82 -4.10
C PHE A 123 10.32 -10.41 -3.88
N SER A 124 10.96 -9.61 -3.02
CA SER A 124 10.45 -8.28 -2.66
C SER A 124 10.56 -7.23 -3.76
N SER A 125 11.41 -7.42 -4.78
CA SER A 125 11.45 -6.56 -5.98
C SER A 125 10.17 -6.65 -6.83
N LYS A 126 9.36 -7.70 -6.62
CA LYS A 126 8.06 -7.92 -7.26
C LYS A 126 6.87 -7.52 -6.38
N ILE A 127 7.14 -6.99 -5.19
CA ILE A 127 6.13 -6.51 -4.24
C ILE A 127 6.09 -4.99 -4.28
N PHE A 128 4.90 -4.41 -4.40
CA PHE A 128 4.71 -2.96 -4.61
C PHE A 128 4.27 -2.21 -3.34
N ALA A 129 3.99 -2.92 -2.24
CA ALA A 129 3.63 -2.33 -0.95
C ALA A 129 4.06 -3.22 0.21
N ASP A 130 4.51 -2.61 1.30
CA ASP A 130 4.98 -3.30 2.51
C ASP A 130 6.12 -4.29 2.20
N GLU A 131 7.02 -3.92 1.28
CA GLU A 131 7.94 -4.83 0.57
C GLU A 131 8.85 -5.63 1.52
N ILE A 132 9.35 -4.97 2.57
CA ILE A 132 10.18 -5.63 3.59
C ILE A 132 9.31 -6.61 4.39
N THR A 133 8.15 -6.15 4.88
CA THR A 133 7.26 -6.97 5.72
C THR A 133 6.76 -8.20 4.97
N MET A 134 6.38 -8.05 3.70
CA MET A 134 5.98 -9.15 2.82
C MET A 134 7.15 -10.12 2.57
N GLY A 135 8.37 -9.62 2.34
CA GLY A 135 9.56 -10.45 2.17
C GLY A 135 9.95 -11.21 3.44
N GLU A 136 9.86 -10.59 4.62
CA GLU A 136 10.08 -11.26 5.90
C GLU A 136 9.08 -12.39 6.14
N ILE A 137 7.82 -12.24 5.72
CA ILE A 137 6.78 -13.24 5.95
C ILE A 137 6.84 -14.37 4.92
N PHE A 138 6.90 -14.03 3.63
CA PHE A 138 6.62 -14.96 2.53
C PHE A 138 7.88 -15.44 1.78
N ALA A 139 9.04 -14.84 2.02
CA ALA A 139 10.33 -15.28 1.47
C ALA A 139 11.30 -15.79 2.54
N THR A 140 10.76 -16.18 3.70
CA THR A 140 11.48 -16.86 4.77
C THR A 140 10.63 -18.00 5.33
N ASP A 141 11.17 -18.79 6.26
CA ASP A 141 10.44 -19.84 6.98
C ASP A 141 9.38 -19.29 7.95
N PHE A 142 9.17 -17.98 8.05
CA PHE A 142 8.16 -17.41 8.97
C PHE A 142 6.76 -17.97 8.71
N MET A 143 6.40 -18.16 7.44
CA MET A 143 5.09 -18.71 7.05
C MET A 143 4.93 -20.19 7.41
N ARG A 144 6.03 -20.91 7.66
CA ARG A 144 5.99 -22.33 8.01
C ARG A 144 5.10 -22.53 9.24
N ASP A 145 4.24 -23.53 9.18
CA ASP A 145 3.29 -23.90 10.24
C ASP A 145 2.19 -22.86 10.52
N LEU A 146 1.98 -21.88 9.64
CA LEU A 146 0.82 -20.98 9.73
C LEU A 146 -0.38 -21.55 8.96
N SER A 147 -1.56 -21.46 9.58
CA SER A 147 -2.83 -21.83 8.92
C SER A 147 -3.25 -20.79 7.88
N VAL A 148 -4.08 -21.18 6.92
CA VAL A 148 -4.71 -20.27 5.96
C VAL A 148 -5.41 -19.10 6.67
N TYR A 149 -6.07 -19.37 7.80
CA TYR A 149 -6.70 -18.34 8.62
C TYR A 149 -5.69 -17.31 9.16
N GLN A 150 -4.55 -17.76 9.71
CA GLN A 150 -3.50 -16.87 10.20
C GLN A 150 -2.89 -16.03 9.08
N ILE A 151 -2.72 -16.60 7.89
CA ILE A 151 -2.23 -15.88 6.72
C ILE A 151 -3.23 -14.81 6.25
N LEU A 152 -4.53 -15.12 6.24
CA LEU A 152 -5.57 -14.14 5.96
C LEU A 152 -5.56 -12.98 6.98
N LEU A 153 -5.34 -13.26 8.26
CA LEU A 153 -5.21 -12.21 9.29
C LEU A 153 -4.00 -11.29 9.02
N ILE A 154 -2.86 -11.86 8.60
CA ILE A 154 -1.68 -11.08 8.21
C ILE A 154 -2.01 -10.18 7.02
N LEU A 155 -2.55 -10.73 5.94
CA LEU A 155 -2.89 -9.96 4.73
C LEU A 155 -3.91 -8.86 5.05
N ALA A 156 -4.90 -9.17 5.87
CA ALA A 156 -5.91 -8.20 6.31
C ALA A 156 -5.32 -7.08 7.17
N ALA A 157 -4.40 -7.40 8.09
CA ALA A 157 -3.70 -6.38 8.87
C ALA A 157 -2.86 -5.47 7.97
N LEU A 158 -2.26 -6.01 6.91
CA LEU A 158 -1.47 -5.23 5.94
C LEU A 158 -2.34 -4.35 5.03
N ALA A 159 -3.57 -4.77 4.74
CA ALA A 159 -4.55 -4.05 3.91
C ALA A 159 -5.38 -3.02 4.71
N TYR A 160 -5.64 -3.26 5.99
CA TYR A 160 -6.53 -2.43 6.76
C TYR A 160 -5.89 -1.10 7.18
N GLU A 161 -6.51 0.01 6.76
CA GLU A 161 -6.15 1.37 7.15
C GLU A 161 -7.14 1.88 8.22
N PRO A 162 -6.79 1.88 9.52
CA PRO A 162 -7.71 2.30 10.58
C PRO A 162 -8.04 3.79 10.49
N ARG A 163 -9.34 4.12 10.61
CA ARG A 163 -9.82 5.50 10.74
C ARG A 163 -10.40 5.73 12.14
N ARG A 164 -10.24 6.95 12.67
CA ARG A 164 -10.68 7.33 14.03
C ARG A 164 -12.15 7.03 14.32
N MET A 165 -13.01 7.09 13.31
CA MET A 165 -14.45 6.87 13.43
C MET A 165 -14.88 5.40 13.27
N ASN A 166 -13.95 4.49 12.93
CA ASN A 166 -14.27 3.09 12.75
C ASN A 166 -14.63 2.45 14.10
N LYS A 167 -15.77 1.78 14.13
CA LYS A 167 -16.31 1.06 15.29
C LYS A 167 -16.63 -0.38 14.89
N PHE A 168 -16.33 -1.30 15.81
CA PHE A 168 -16.56 -2.73 15.64
C PHE A 168 -17.41 -3.22 16.80
N LYS A 169 -18.48 -3.96 16.51
CA LYS A 169 -19.41 -4.48 17.54
C LYS A 169 -18.77 -5.55 18.42
N LYS A 170 -17.89 -6.36 17.84
CA LYS A 170 -17.13 -7.40 18.53
C LYS A 170 -15.80 -7.66 17.83
N THR A 171 -14.92 -8.45 18.44
CA THR A 171 -13.73 -9.03 17.80
C THR A 171 -13.73 -10.53 18.06
N PHE A 172 -13.01 -11.30 17.25
CA PHE A 172 -12.98 -12.76 17.35
C PHE A 172 -11.59 -13.24 17.76
N GLY A 173 -11.40 -13.49 19.06
CA GLY A 173 -10.18 -14.10 19.57
C GLY A 173 -10.25 -15.62 19.53
N ASN A 174 -9.16 -16.27 19.15
CA ASN A 174 -8.98 -17.73 19.26
C ASN A 174 -7.49 -18.06 19.53
N LYS A 175 -7.20 -19.34 19.75
CA LYS A 175 -5.82 -19.82 19.99
C LYS A 175 -4.89 -19.48 18.80
N GLU A 176 -5.35 -19.68 17.57
CA GLU A 176 -4.56 -19.35 16.37
C GLU A 176 -4.14 -17.87 16.29
N LEU A 177 -5.02 -16.93 16.66
CA LEU A 177 -4.68 -15.51 16.74
C LEU A 177 -3.61 -15.26 17.81
N THR A 178 -3.76 -15.84 19.00
CA THR A 178 -2.79 -15.70 20.10
C THR A 178 -1.42 -16.25 19.71
N ASP A 179 -1.39 -17.41 19.05
CA ASP A 179 -0.16 -18.04 18.58
C ASP A 179 0.52 -17.19 17.50
N LEU A 180 -0.26 -16.65 16.55
CA LEU A 180 0.23 -15.74 15.52
C LEU A 180 0.83 -14.46 16.12
N VAL A 181 0.11 -13.81 17.04
CA VAL A 181 0.60 -12.60 17.74
C VAL A 181 1.90 -12.90 18.49
N THR A 182 2.00 -14.07 19.13
CA THR A 182 3.21 -14.49 19.84
C THR A 182 4.37 -14.70 18.88
N LYS A 183 4.14 -15.36 17.73
CA LYS A 183 5.15 -15.56 16.69
C LYS A 183 5.66 -14.23 16.12
N ILE A 184 4.75 -13.30 15.81
CA ILE A 184 5.10 -11.95 15.33
C ILE A 184 5.94 -11.18 16.36
N LYS A 185 5.55 -11.21 17.64
CA LYS A 185 6.28 -10.52 18.72
C LYS A 185 7.70 -11.04 18.93
N ARG A 186 7.96 -12.31 18.64
CA ARG A 186 9.31 -12.90 18.72
C ARG A 186 10.19 -12.58 17.52
N HIS A 187 9.59 -12.15 16.40
CA HIS A 187 10.34 -11.88 15.18
C HIS A 187 11.07 -10.52 15.24
N PRO A 188 12.37 -10.44 14.87
CA PRO A 188 13.18 -9.22 15.02
C PRO A 188 12.64 -7.99 14.27
N TYR A 189 12.10 -8.20 13.06
CA TYR A 189 11.51 -7.13 12.24
C TYR A 189 10.00 -6.94 12.49
N LEU A 190 9.20 -8.00 12.28
CA LEU A 190 7.73 -7.95 12.34
C LEU A 190 7.16 -7.48 13.70
N SER A 191 7.88 -7.69 14.81
CA SER A 191 7.45 -7.19 16.14
C SER A 191 7.31 -5.67 16.21
N ARG A 192 7.93 -4.93 15.28
CA ARG A 192 7.91 -3.46 15.21
C ARG A 192 6.95 -2.92 14.13
N GLU A 193 6.30 -3.81 13.38
CA GLU A 193 5.37 -3.43 12.33
C GLU A 193 4.02 -3.03 12.95
N LYS A 194 3.70 -1.73 12.88
CA LYS A 194 2.50 -1.15 13.49
C LYS A 194 1.22 -1.70 12.91
N LYS A 195 1.22 -2.13 11.63
CA LYS A 195 0.02 -2.71 11.01
C LYS A 195 -0.49 -3.93 11.79
N PHE A 196 0.39 -4.70 12.43
CA PHE A 196 0.00 -5.87 13.23
C PHE A 196 -0.62 -5.54 14.59
N GLU A 197 -0.61 -4.27 15.03
CA GLU A 197 -1.40 -3.83 16.19
C GLU A 197 -2.91 -4.03 15.94
N ASN A 198 -3.33 -4.03 14.66
CA ASN A 198 -4.72 -4.21 14.26
C ASN A 198 -5.15 -5.67 14.09
N LEU A 199 -4.29 -6.67 14.37
CA LEU A 199 -4.61 -8.09 14.16
C LEU A 199 -5.92 -8.50 14.83
N LYS A 200 -6.18 -8.02 16.05
CA LYS A 200 -7.43 -8.30 16.75
C LYS A 200 -8.64 -7.66 16.06
N LEU A 201 -8.50 -6.47 15.50
CA LEU A 201 -9.58 -5.76 14.81
C LEU A 201 -9.93 -6.43 13.48
N VAL A 202 -8.92 -6.84 12.71
CA VAL A 202 -9.15 -7.44 11.39
C VAL A 202 -9.79 -8.83 11.45
N THR A 203 -9.83 -9.46 12.63
CA THR A 203 -10.65 -10.66 12.85
C THR A 203 -12.14 -10.44 12.52
N VAL A 204 -12.62 -9.20 12.60
CA VAL A 204 -14.01 -8.86 12.24
C VAL A 204 -14.27 -9.02 10.74
N PHE A 205 -13.25 -8.74 9.92
CA PHE A 205 -13.31 -8.93 8.47
C PHE A 205 -13.10 -10.39 8.11
N ILE A 206 -12.17 -11.07 8.79
CA ILE A 206 -11.68 -12.37 8.35
C ILE A 206 -12.43 -13.54 8.96
N LYS A 207 -12.79 -13.52 10.25
CA LYS A 207 -13.41 -14.69 10.90
C LYS A 207 -14.75 -15.07 10.26
N PRO A 208 -15.70 -14.15 10.03
CA PRO A 208 -16.96 -14.51 9.39
C PRO A 208 -16.75 -15.08 7.98
N VAL A 209 -15.90 -14.44 7.19
CA VAL A 209 -15.60 -14.86 5.81
C VAL A 209 -14.93 -16.23 5.76
N TYR A 210 -14.00 -16.49 6.67
CA TYR A 210 -13.38 -17.80 6.83
C TYR A 210 -14.39 -18.90 7.19
N ASP A 211 -15.44 -18.55 7.95
CA ASP A 211 -16.55 -19.45 8.29
C ASP A 211 -17.61 -19.57 7.18
N GLY A 212 -17.34 -19.03 5.98
CA GLY A 212 -18.25 -19.08 4.83
C GLY A 212 -19.39 -18.06 4.88
N LYS A 213 -19.28 -17.01 5.70
CA LYS A 213 -20.21 -15.88 5.70
C LYS A 213 -19.90 -14.89 4.58
N THR A 214 -20.89 -14.06 4.26
CA THR A 214 -20.81 -13.05 3.21
C THR A 214 -20.25 -11.73 3.71
N MET A 215 -19.92 -10.83 2.79
CA MET A 215 -19.60 -9.44 3.12
C MET A 215 -20.70 -8.73 3.93
N PHE A 216 -21.98 -9.02 3.68
CA PHE A 216 -23.11 -8.39 4.39
C PHE A 216 -23.12 -8.77 5.88
N ASP A 217 -22.75 -10.00 6.21
CA ASP A 217 -22.61 -10.44 7.59
C ASP A 217 -21.51 -9.64 8.32
N VAL A 218 -20.44 -9.27 7.61
CA VAL A 218 -19.35 -8.44 8.14
C VAL A 218 -19.80 -7.00 8.31
N LEU A 219 -20.53 -6.41 7.35
CA LEU A 219 -21.09 -5.07 7.47
C LEU A 219 -22.00 -4.92 8.68
N ALA A 220 -22.74 -5.98 9.04
CA ALA A 220 -23.55 -5.99 10.25
C ALA A 220 -22.74 -5.86 11.55
N LEU A 221 -21.41 -6.07 11.53
CA LEU A 221 -20.52 -6.01 12.69
C LEU A 221 -19.72 -4.71 12.81
N THR A 222 -19.85 -3.78 11.87
CA THR A 222 -19.06 -2.55 11.84
C THR A 222 -19.87 -1.36 11.29
N ASN A 223 -19.33 -0.15 11.43
CA ASN A 223 -19.86 1.05 10.78
C ASN A 223 -19.07 1.45 9.52
N LEU A 224 -18.18 0.58 9.02
CA LEU A 224 -17.51 0.82 7.74
C LEU A 224 -18.56 0.91 6.62
N LEU A 225 -18.27 1.78 5.64
CA LEU A 225 -19.03 1.83 4.40
C LEU A 225 -18.69 0.58 3.56
N GLU A 226 -19.65 0.15 2.74
CA GLU A 226 -19.50 -0.99 1.83
C GLU A 226 -18.23 -0.88 0.98
N GLY A 227 -18.00 0.28 0.35
CA GLY A 227 -16.82 0.53 -0.47
C GLY A 227 -15.49 0.47 0.30
N ASP A 228 -15.47 0.81 1.59
CA ASP A 228 -14.26 0.68 2.41
C ASP A 228 -13.95 -0.82 2.66
N LEU A 229 -14.97 -1.64 2.88
CA LEU A 229 -14.80 -3.08 3.08
C LEU A 229 -14.43 -3.81 1.78
N ILE A 230 -15.04 -3.45 0.63
CA ILE A 230 -14.63 -3.94 -0.70
C ILE A 230 -13.16 -3.61 -0.94
N ARG A 231 -12.74 -2.37 -0.63
CA ARG A 231 -11.34 -1.96 -0.78
C ARG A 231 -10.40 -2.81 0.05
N VAL A 232 -10.72 -3.11 1.31
CA VAL A 232 -9.89 -3.98 2.17
C VAL A 232 -9.73 -5.37 1.53
N TYR A 233 -10.82 -5.99 1.09
CA TYR A 233 -10.77 -7.30 0.46
C TYR A 233 -10.05 -7.30 -0.90
N GLY A 234 -10.27 -6.27 -1.73
CA GLY A 234 -9.54 -6.09 -2.98
C GLY A 234 -8.03 -5.96 -2.74
N GLN A 235 -7.61 -5.26 -1.68
CA GLN A 235 -6.20 -5.17 -1.29
C GLN A 235 -5.65 -6.49 -0.74
N ILE A 236 -6.45 -7.30 -0.05
CA ILE A 236 -6.03 -8.66 0.37
C ILE A 236 -5.76 -9.52 -0.86
N ILE A 237 -6.68 -9.52 -1.83
CA ILE A 237 -6.55 -10.27 -3.09
C ILE A 237 -5.32 -9.78 -3.88
N ASP A 238 -5.15 -8.47 -4.02
CA ASP A 238 -3.99 -7.89 -4.71
C ASP A 238 -2.67 -8.31 -4.06
N LYS A 239 -2.56 -8.21 -2.72
CA LYS A 239 -1.37 -8.64 -1.98
C LYS A 239 -1.10 -10.14 -2.16
N ALA A 240 -2.12 -10.99 -2.06
CA ALA A 240 -1.98 -12.44 -2.31
C ALA A 240 -1.52 -12.72 -3.75
N GLY A 241 -2.07 -11.99 -4.72
CA GLY A 241 -1.69 -12.06 -6.13
C GLY A 241 -0.23 -11.67 -6.37
N GLN A 242 0.26 -10.63 -5.69
CA GLN A 242 1.68 -10.24 -5.73
C GLN A 242 2.57 -11.34 -5.15
N VAL A 243 2.22 -11.92 -4.00
CA VAL A 243 2.97 -13.04 -3.39
C VAL A 243 3.05 -14.23 -4.34
N LYS A 244 1.93 -14.62 -4.98
CA LYS A 244 1.88 -15.72 -5.96
C LYS A 244 2.81 -15.51 -7.15
N LYS A 245 2.88 -14.29 -7.67
CA LYS A 245 3.75 -13.91 -8.80
C LYS A 245 5.22 -13.84 -8.37
N ALA A 246 5.47 -13.49 -7.12
CA ALA A 246 6.82 -13.32 -6.59
C ALA A 246 7.47 -14.63 -6.15
N THR A 247 6.70 -15.55 -5.56
CA THR A 247 7.22 -16.80 -4.99
C THR A 247 7.48 -17.89 -6.05
N GLY A 248 8.57 -18.63 -5.85
CA GLY A 248 8.82 -19.91 -6.53
C GLY A 248 8.22 -21.12 -5.80
N ASP A 249 7.86 -20.95 -4.52
CA ASP A 249 7.37 -22.02 -3.65
C ASP A 249 5.91 -22.39 -3.95
N PHE A 250 5.66 -23.68 -4.19
CA PHE A 250 4.32 -24.19 -4.52
C PHE A 250 3.35 -24.09 -3.34
N THR A 251 3.77 -24.41 -2.12
CA THR A 251 2.95 -24.36 -0.91
C THR A 251 2.52 -22.93 -0.58
N VAL A 252 3.43 -21.97 -0.71
CA VAL A 252 3.11 -20.55 -0.55
C VAL A 252 2.08 -20.13 -1.61
N ARG A 253 2.29 -20.53 -2.86
CA ARG A 253 1.38 -20.19 -3.97
C ARG A 253 -0.01 -20.78 -3.77
N ASP A 254 -0.11 -22.02 -3.28
CA ASP A 254 -1.37 -22.70 -3.04
C ASP A 254 -2.14 -22.06 -1.86
N THR A 255 -1.43 -21.78 -0.76
CA THR A 255 -2.01 -21.06 0.39
C THR A 255 -2.57 -19.69 -0.01
N MET A 256 -1.89 -18.96 -0.91
CA MET A 256 -2.41 -17.70 -1.44
C MET A 256 -3.66 -17.89 -2.31
N LYS A 257 -3.76 -18.99 -3.08
CA LYS A 257 -4.98 -19.30 -3.84
C LYS A 257 -6.15 -19.58 -2.90
N ASP A 258 -5.93 -20.32 -1.81
CA ASP A 258 -6.95 -20.57 -0.81
C ASP A 258 -7.42 -19.27 -0.15
N CYS A 259 -6.48 -18.39 0.21
CA CYS A 259 -6.79 -17.06 0.73
C CYS A 259 -7.64 -16.24 -0.24
N GLU A 260 -7.25 -16.18 -1.52
CA GLU A 260 -8.02 -15.49 -2.56
C GLU A 260 -9.41 -16.10 -2.72
N GLY A 261 -9.52 -17.43 -2.76
CA GLY A 261 -10.79 -18.14 -2.92
C GLY A 261 -11.77 -17.84 -1.79
N ILE A 262 -11.30 -17.86 -0.54
CA ILE A 262 -12.11 -17.52 0.65
C ILE A 262 -12.64 -16.08 0.55
N VAL A 263 -11.78 -15.12 0.20
CA VAL A 263 -12.18 -13.70 0.10
C VAL A 263 -13.10 -13.45 -1.09
N LYS A 264 -12.81 -14.03 -2.25
CA LYS A 264 -13.65 -13.92 -3.46
C LYS A 264 -15.04 -14.48 -3.21
N LYS A 265 -15.15 -15.64 -2.55
CA LYS A 265 -16.43 -16.25 -2.19
C LYS A 265 -17.31 -15.33 -1.33
N ALA A 266 -16.71 -14.61 -0.39
CA ALA A 266 -17.46 -13.64 0.43
C ALA A 266 -17.95 -12.41 -0.34
N LEU A 267 -17.39 -12.15 -1.52
CA LEU A 267 -17.75 -11.04 -2.42
C LEU A 267 -18.62 -11.47 -3.62
N GLU A 268 -18.94 -12.76 -3.73
CA GLU A 268 -19.84 -13.28 -4.78
C GLU A 268 -21.19 -12.55 -4.76
N GLY A 269 -21.66 -12.15 -5.95
CA GLY A 269 -22.90 -11.39 -6.11
C GLY A 269 -22.82 -9.90 -5.78
N VAL A 270 -21.67 -9.41 -5.30
CA VAL A 270 -21.43 -7.99 -5.00
C VAL A 270 -20.35 -7.40 -5.93
N TYR A 271 -19.33 -8.19 -6.25
CA TYR A 271 -18.20 -7.76 -7.07
C TYR A 271 -17.82 -8.84 -8.08
N ASP A 272 -17.73 -8.47 -9.35
CA ASP A 272 -17.33 -9.40 -10.41
C ASP A 272 -15.81 -9.34 -10.60
N PHE A 273 -15.16 -10.49 -10.42
CA PHE A 273 -13.72 -10.65 -10.59
C PHE A 273 -13.44 -11.14 -12.01
N GLY A 274 -13.80 -10.32 -13.00
CA GLY A 274 -13.50 -10.57 -14.42
C GLY A 274 -12.03 -10.85 -14.67
#